data_AF-A0A3B9SWV8-F1
#
_entry.id   AF-A0A3B9SWV8-F1
#
_cell.length_a   1.000
_cell.length_b   1.000
_cell.length_c   1.000
_cell.angle_alpha   90.00
_cell.angle_beta   90.00
_cell.angle_gamma   90.00
#
_symmetry.space_group_name_H-M   'P 1'
#
loop_
_entity.id
_entity.type
_entity.pdbx_description
1 polymer ?
#
loop_
_entity_poly.entity_id
_entity_poly.type
_entity_poly.pdbx_seq_one_letter_code
_entity_poly.pdbx_strand_id
1 'polypeptide(L)' 'MLINEVTITMDVAPENKDGRTMLPFCWVVQALGASVQWDEATKTVTMKL' A
#
# COMPACT_ATOMS: atom_id res chain seq x y z
N MET A 1 5.31 -8.85 -4.95
CA MET A 1 6.09 -8.18 -3.88
C MET A 1 6.62 -9.25 -2.94
N LEU A 2 7.83 -9.11 -2.38
CA LEU A 2 8.37 -10.03 -1.38
C LEU A 2 8.27 -9.37 0.00
N ILE A 3 7.59 -10.00 0.95
CA ILE A 3 7.46 -9.51 2.33
C ILE A 3 7.81 -10.67 3.24
N ASN A 4 8.88 -10.53 4.04
CA ASN A 4 9.35 -11.58 4.96
C ASN A 4 9.45 -12.95 4.27
N GLU A 5 10.11 -13.00 3.11
CA GLU A 5 10.32 -14.20 2.29
C GLU A 5 9.05 -14.80 1.64
N VAL A 6 7.88 -14.20 1.88
CA VAL A 6 6.62 -14.60 1.24
C VAL A 6 6.35 -13.75 0.00
N THR A 7 6.08 -14.43 -1.12
CA THR A 7 5.68 -13.75 -2.36
C THR A 7 4.20 -13.42 -2.32
N ILE A 8 3.89 -12.13 -2.39
CA ILE A 8 2.54 -11.60 -2.48
C ILE A 8 2.27 -11.14 -3.92
N THR A 9 1.23 -11.71 -4.53
CA THR A 9 0.75 -11.30 -5.85
C THR A 9 -0.12 -10.07 -5.72
N MET A 10 0.29 -8.98 -6.38
CA MET A 10 -0.49 -7.75 -6.40
C MET A 10 -1.41 -7.76 -7.62
N ASP A 11 -2.61 -7.23 -7.44
CA ASP A 11 -3.61 -6.99 -8.47
C ASP A 11 -3.17 -5.89 -9.47
N VAL A 12 -2.38 -4.94 -8.99
CA VAL A 12 -1.80 -3.85 -9.78
C VAL A 12 -0.28 -3.88 -9.69
N ALA A 13 0.39 -3.82 -10.83
CA ALA A 13 1.84 -3.74 -10.89
C ALA A 13 2.33 -2.35 -10.42
N PRO A 14 3.50 -2.25 -9.77
CA PRO A 14 4.12 -0.95 -9.49
C PRO A 14 4.36 -0.18 -10.78
N GLU A 15 4.16 1.12 -10.73
CA GLU A 15 4.44 2.01 -11.87
C GLU A 15 5.64 2.91 -11.54
N ASN A 16 6.44 3.23 -12.55
CA ASN A 16 7.46 4.27 -12.42
C ASN A 16 6.90 5.56 -13.00
N LYS A 17 6.80 6.59 -12.15
CA LYS A 17 6.35 7.93 -12.53
C LYS A 17 7.43 8.93 -12.16
N ASP A 18 8.01 9.58 -13.17
CA ASP A 18 9.02 10.62 -13.00
C ASP A 18 10.23 10.19 -12.14
N GLY A 19 10.67 8.94 -12.30
CA GLY A 19 11.79 8.38 -11.53
C GLY A 19 11.41 7.92 -10.12
N ARG A 20 10.13 7.93 -9.77
CA ARG A 20 9.61 7.41 -8.50
C ARG A 20 8.75 6.18 -8.77
N THR A 21 9.06 5.09 -8.06
CA THR A 21 8.20 3.90 -8.07
C THR A 21 7.00 4.14 -7.18
N MET A 22 5.82 4.19 -7.77
CA MET A 22 4.54 4.22 -7.08
C MET A 22 4.09 2.78 -6.85
N LEU A 23 3.73 2.47 -5.61
CA LEU A 23 3.13 1.19 -5.23
C LEU A 23 1.69 1.42 -4.78
N PRO A 24 0.79 0.43 -4.98
CA PRO A 24 -0.55 0.54 -4.45
C PRO A 24 -0.50 0.59 -2.92
N PHE A 25 -1.15 1.60 -2.35
CA PHE A 25 -1.08 1.92 -0.92
C PHE A 25 -1.46 0.73 -0.02
N CYS A 26 -2.48 -0.05 -0.40
CA CYS A 26 -2.96 -1.20 0.36
C CYS A 26 -1.84 -2.22 0.66
N TRP A 27 -0.99 -2.52 -0.33
CA TRP A 27 0.11 -3.48 -0.18
C TRP A 27 1.19 -2.96 0.76
N VAL A 28 1.45 -1.64 0.74
CA VAL A 28 2.41 -1.00 1.65
C VAL A 28 1.91 -1.08 3.09
N VAL A 29 0.64 -0.76 3.35
CA VAL A 29 0.10 -0.82 4.71
C VAL A 29 0.12 -2.25 5.26
N GLN A 30 -0.30 -3.22 4.45
CA GLN A 30 -0.28 -4.63 4.86
C GLN A 30 1.14 -5.10 5.20
N ALA A 31 2.14 -4.72 4.39
CA ALA A 31 3.53 -5.05 4.64
C ALA A 31 4.06 -4.47 5.95
N LEU A 32 3.60 -3.28 6.33
CA LEU A 32 3.98 -2.59 7.56
C LEU A 32 3.20 -3.07 8.79
N GLY A 33 2.17 -3.90 8.61
CA GLY A 33 1.28 -4.32 9.71
C GLY A 33 0.47 -3.18 10.32
N ALA A 34 0.29 -2.08 9.57
CA ALA A 34 -0.35 -0.87 10.08
C ALA A 34 -1.89 -0.98 10.05
N SER A 35 -2.55 -0.26 10.95
CA SER A 35 -4.02 -0.13 10.95
C SER A 35 -4.45 0.97 9.99
N VAL A 36 -5.54 0.72 9.23
CA VAL A 36 -6.12 1.68 8.28
C VAL A 36 -7.50 2.09 8.73
N GLN A 37 -7.78 3.39 8.66
CA GLN A 37 -9.10 3.96 8.82
C GLN A 37 -9.50 4.72 7.56
N TRP A 38 -10.71 4.44 7.06
CA TRP A 38 -11.34 5.19 5.98
C TRP A 38 -12.36 6.18 6.55
N ASP A 39 -12.24 7.44 6.13
CA ASP A 39 -13.27 8.45 6.34
C ASP A 39 -14.02 8.65 5.03
N GLU A 40 -15.28 8.20 5.00
CA GLU A 40 -16.12 8.29 3.82
C GLU A 40 -16.54 9.73 3.47
N ALA A 41 -16.67 10.61 4.46
CA ALA A 41 -17.14 11.97 4.25
C ALA A 41 -16.06 12.82 3.57
N THR A 42 -14.82 12.66 3.99
CA THR A 42 -13.68 13.41 3.44
C THR A 42 -12.93 12.65 2.34
N LYS A 43 -13.29 11.39 2.09
CA LYS A 43 -12.56 10.47 1.21
C LYS A 43 -11.09 10.36 1.59
N THR A 44 -10.81 10.34 2.89
CA THR A 44 -9.46 10.32 3.44
C THR A 44 -9.12 8.95 4.00
N VAL A 45 -7.90 8.49 3.72
CA VAL A 45 -7.32 7.30 4.34
C VAL A 45 -6.32 7.74 5.41
N THR A 46 -6.45 7.21 6.63
CA THR A 46 -5.49 7.41 7.72
C THR A 46 -4.81 6.09 8.08
N MET A 47 -3.48 6.11 8.17
CA MET A 47 -2.66 4.97 8.60
C MET A 47 -2.09 5.23 10.00
N LYS A 48 -2.07 4.22 10.86
CA LYS A 48 -1.37 4.23 12.15
C LYS A 48 -0.52 2.97 12.30
N LEU A 49 0.75 3.16 12.68
CA LEU A 49 1.68 2.09 13.05
C LEU A 49 1.46 1.68 14.51
#